data_AF-A0A1Z9BY70-F1
#
_entry.id   AF-A0A1Z9BY70-F1
#
_cell.length_a   1.000
_cell.length_b   1.000
_cell.length_c   1.000
_cell.angle_alpha   90.00
_cell.angle_beta   90.00
_cell.angle_gamma   90.00
#
_symmetry.space_group_name_H-M   'P 1'
#
loop_
_entity.id
_entity.type
_entity.pdbx_description
1 polymer ?
#
loop_
_entity_poly.entity_id
_entity_poly.type
_entity_poly.pdbx_seq_one_letter_code
_entity_poly.pdbx_strand_id
1 'polypeptide(L)'
;MPKITTNSDPQKKSYTFVRVGENLYRIKETGGYYALIKRNRKQIRRSLKTNDKALAKRRLNVLLQKVDKLRVDPKISNITFLEYSQRCLEKTGVNVKEKTSQRLKHCLDGL
;
A
#
# COMPACT_ATOMS: atom_id res chain seq x y z
N MET A 1 -23.31 46.21 -1.10
CA MET A 1 -23.32 45.07 -2.04
C MET A 1 -22.47 43.94 -1.47
N PRO A 2 -23.04 42.88 -0.87
CA PRO A 2 -22.23 41.77 -0.38
C PRO A 2 -21.98 40.76 -1.51
N LYS A 3 -20.71 40.36 -1.67
CA LYS A 3 -20.25 39.38 -2.66
C LYS A 3 -20.60 37.97 -2.21
N ILE A 4 -21.36 37.23 -3.01
CA ILE A 4 -21.65 35.81 -2.81
C ILE A 4 -20.38 35.03 -3.17
N THR A 5 -19.78 34.35 -2.19
CA THR A 5 -18.62 33.48 -2.40
C THR A 5 -19.13 32.04 -2.42
N THR A 6 -19.25 31.42 -3.60
CA THR A 6 -19.56 29.99 -3.70
C THR A 6 -18.27 29.20 -3.52
N ASN A 7 -17.90 28.91 -2.26
CA ASN A 7 -16.94 27.85 -1.96
C ASN A 7 -17.63 26.49 -2.17
N SER A 8 -17.60 25.98 -3.41
CA SER A 8 -18.01 24.61 -3.71
C SER A 8 -16.84 23.65 -3.49
N ASP A 9 -16.55 23.35 -2.22
CA ASP A 9 -15.80 22.15 -1.88
C ASP A 9 -16.54 20.95 -2.51
N PRO A 10 -15.88 20.08 -3.30
CA PRO A 10 -16.56 18.95 -3.92
C PRO A 10 -17.06 18.02 -2.81
N GLN A 11 -18.37 18.07 -2.57
CA GLN A 11 -19.03 17.28 -1.55
C GLN A 11 -18.65 15.80 -1.71
N LYS A 12 -18.15 15.20 -0.63
CA LYS A 12 -17.81 13.77 -0.55
C LYS A 12 -19.09 12.96 -0.82
N LYS A 13 -19.27 12.50 -2.06
CA LYS A 13 -20.38 11.62 -2.42
C LYS A 13 -20.36 10.40 -1.51
N SER A 14 -21.43 10.18 -0.75
CA SER A 14 -21.62 8.96 0.01
C SER A 14 -21.92 7.83 -0.96
N TYR A 15 -21.08 6.78 -0.95
CA TYR A 15 -21.27 5.59 -1.78
C TYR A 15 -21.78 4.45 -0.92
N THR A 16 -22.80 3.76 -1.41
CA THR A 16 -23.36 2.58 -0.75
C THR A 16 -22.59 1.34 -1.17
N PHE A 17 -21.82 0.77 -0.23
CA PHE A 17 -21.06 -0.45 -0.47
C PHE A 17 -21.86 -1.69 -0.07
N VAL A 18 -22.10 -2.58 -1.02
CA VAL A 18 -22.73 -3.88 -0.79
C VAL A 18 -21.64 -4.96 -0.76
N ARG A 19 -21.68 -5.83 0.25
CA ARG A 19 -20.79 -6.99 0.31
C ARG A 19 -21.22 -8.02 -0.73
N VAL A 20 -20.32 -8.41 -1.64
CA VAL A 20 -20.60 -9.38 -2.72
C VAL A 20 -19.80 -10.68 -2.52
N GLY A 21 -18.80 -10.66 -1.65
CA GLY A 21 -18.02 -11.83 -1.27
C GLY A 21 -17.09 -11.53 -0.10
N GLU A 22 -16.18 -12.44 0.18
CA GLU A 22 -15.12 -12.21 1.14
C GLU A 22 -14.17 -11.13 0.63
N ASN A 23 -13.93 -10.10 1.46
CA ASN A 23 -13.10 -8.93 1.14
C ASN A 23 -13.51 -8.19 -0.15
N LEU A 24 -14.67 -8.50 -0.75
CA LEU A 24 -15.15 -7.96 -2.03
C LEU A 24 -16.48 -7.23 -1.84
N TYR A 25 -16.48 -5.98 -2.25
CA TYR A 25 -17.61 -5.06 -2.16
C TYR A 25 -17.92 -4.48 -3.53
N ARG A 26 -19.17 -4.09 -3.76
CA ARG A 26 -19.63 -3.41 -4.96
C ARG A 26 -20.33 -2.12 -4.58
N ILE A 27 -20.04 -1.04 -5.29
CA ILE A 27 -20.76 0.23 -5.16
C ILE A 27 -22.09 0.10 -5.90
N LYS A 28 -23.22 0.46 -5.26
CA LYS A 28 -24.54 0.41 -5.92
C LYS A 28 -24.66 1.41 -7.06
N GLU A 29 -24.15 2.62 -6.84
CA GLU A 29 -24.34 3.76 -7.74
C GLU A 29 -23.49 3.65 -9.01
N THR A 30 -22.21 3.27 -8.88
CA THR A 30 -21.28 3.17 -10.02
C THR A 30 -21.08 1.74 -10.52
N GLY A 31 -21.51 0.73 -9.76
CA GLY A 31 -21.32 -0.68 -10.08
C GLY A 31 -19.89 -1.20 -9.89
N GLY A 32 -18.93 -0.33 -9.52
CA GLY A 32 -17.52 -0.66 -9.41
C GLY A 32 -17.20 -1.55 -8.21
N TYR A 33 -16.23 -2.46 -8.40
CA TYR A 33 -15.77 -3.36 -7.35
C TYR A 33 -14.66 -2.75 -6.49
N TYR A 34 -14.72 -3.04 -5.20
CA TYR A 34 -13.78 -2.60 -4.16
C TYR A 34 -13.33 -3.78 -3.31
N ALA A 35 -12.07 -3.74 -2.91
CA ALA A 35 -11.51 -4.61 -1.90
C ALA A 35 -11.54 -3.92 -0.53
N LEU A 36 -11.95 -4.66 0.49
CA LEU A 36 -11.86 -4.27 1.88
C LEU A 36 -11.07 -5.35 2.62
N ILE A 37 -9.83 -5.05 3.01
CA ILE A 37 -8.91 -6.01 3.62
C ILE A 37 -8.46 -5.47 4.98
N LYS A 38 -8.50 -6.31 6.01
CA LYS A 38 -8.00 -5.97 7.35
C LYS A 38 -6.71 -6.74 7.61
N ARG A 39 -5.65 -6.03 8.00
CA ARG A 39 -4.36 -6.63 8.37
C ARG A 39 -3.64 -5.75 9.37
N ASN A 40 -3.09 -6.34 10.44
CA ASN A 40 -2.29 -5.66 11.46
C ASN A 40 -2.93 -4.36 11.96
N ARG A 41 -4.21 -4.43 12.36
CA ARG A 41 -5.03 -3.30 12.83
C ARG A 41 -5.27 -2.19 11.81
N LYS A 42 -4.75 -2.31 10.58
CA LYS A 42 -5.00 -1.39 9.47
C LYS A 42 -6.08 -1.96 8.56
N GLN A 43 -6.92 -1.05 8.05
CA GLN A 43 -7.95 -1.37 7.06
C GLN A 43 -7.58 -0.77 5.72
N ILE A 44 -7.39 -1.64 4.73
CA ILE A 44 -7.05 -1.26 3.36
C ILE A 44 -8.34 -1.27 2.53
N ARG A 45 -8.70 -0.10 1.99
CA ARG A 45 -9.80 0.06 1.03
C ARG A 45 -9.23 0.44 -0.31
N ARG A 46 -9.46 -0.39 -1.34
CA ARG A 46 -8.95 -0.14 -2.69
C ARG A 46 -10.00 -0.45 -3.75
N SER A 47 -10.15 0.46 -4.72
CA SER A 47 -10.91 0.16 -5.93
C SER A 47 -10.19 -0.88 -6.75
N LEU A 48 -10.93 -1.87 -7.25
CA LEU A 48 -10.43 -2.87 -8.19
C LEU A 48 -10.50 -2.38 -9.65
N LYS A 49 -10.99 -1.16 -9.88
CA LYS A 49 -11.07 -0.49 -11.20
C LYS A 49 -11.71 -1.35 -12.30
N THR A 50 -12.73 -2.11 -11.94
CA THR A 50 -13.47 -2.98 -12.87
C THR A 50 -14.92 -3.11 -12.40
N ASN A 51 -15.81 -3.33 -13.36
CA ASN A 51 -17.23 -3.62 -13.17
C ASN A 51 -17.54 -5.10 -13.44
N ASP A 52 -16.56 -5.90 -13.86
CA ASP A 52 -16.73 -7.32 -14.15
C ASP A 52 -16.40 -8.17 -12.93
N LYS A 53 -17.35 -9.03 -12.52
CA LYS A 53 -17.20 -9.84 -11.31
C LYS A 53 -16.00 -10.79 -11.38
N ALA A 54 -15.80 -11.43 -12.53
CA ALA A 54 -14.70 -12.39 -12.72
C ALA A 54 -13.33 -11.71 -12.67
N LEU A 55 -13.19 -10.56 -13.33
CA LEU A 55 -11.96 -9.78 -13.32
C LEU A 55 -11.69 -9.18 -11.93
N ALA A 56 -12.73 -8.74 -11.22
CA ALA A 56 -12.63 -8.26 -9.84
C ALA A 56 -12.05 -9.33 -8.92
N LYS A 57 -12.53 -10.58 -9.00
CA LYS A 57 -11.98 -11.70 -8.23
C LYS A 57 -10.50 -11.95 -8.51
N ARG A 58 -10.09 -11.93 -9.79
CA ARG A 58 -8.67 -12.08 -10.17
C ARG A 58 -7.81 -10.96 -9.57
N ARG A 59 -8.24 -9.70 -9.71
CA ARG A 59 -7.54 -8.53 -9.15
C ARG A 59 -7.50 -8.55 -7.63
N LEU A 60 -8.56 -9.02 -6.98
CA LEU A 60 -8.62 -9.22 -5.53
C LEU A 60 -7.55 -10.22 -5.09
N ASN A 61 -7.43 -11.37 -5.75
CA ASN A 61 -6.40 -12.36 -5.40
C ASN A 61 -4.98 -11.80 -5.53
N VAL A 62 -4.71 -11.04 -6.59
CA VAL A 62 -3.41 -10.35 -6.75
C VAL A 62 -3.18 -9.33 -5.63
N LEU A 63 -4.23 -8.60 -5.22
CA LEU A 63 -4.12 -7.64 -4.13
C LEU A 63 -3.89 -8.34 -2.79
N LEU A 64 -4.57 -9.46 -2.52
CA LEU A 64 -4.37 -10.28 -1.33
C LEU A 64 -2.93 -10.79 -1.25
N GLN A 65 -2.40 -11.37 -2.33
CA GLN A 65 -1.00 -11.80 -2.39
C GLN A 65 0.00 -10.67 -2.11
N LYS A 66 -0.27 -9.45 -2.62
CA LYS A 66 0.57 -8.28 -2.32
C LYS A 66 0.48 -7.87 -0.85
N VAL A 67 -0.72 -7.89 -0.30
CA VAL A 67 -0.96 -7.61 1.12
C VAL A 67 -0.30 -8.68 2.00
N ASP A 68 -0.28 -9.94 1.56
CA ASP A 68 0.41 -11.06 2.22
C ASP A 68 1.91 -10.90 2.26
N LYS A 69 2.49 -10.31 1.21
CA LYS A 69 3.91 -9.97 1.16
C LYS A 69 4.27 -8.72 1.95
N LEU A 70 3.30 -7.94 2.47
CA LEU A 70 3.62 -6.81 3.33
C LEU A 70 4.24 -7.32 4.63
N ARG A 71 5.57 -7.23 4.71
CA ARG A 71 6.34 -7.43 5.92
C ARG A 71 6.10 -6.22 6.81
N VAL A 72 5.24 -6.40 7.80
CA VAL A 72 4.97 -5.41 8.85
C VAL A 72 5.41 -6.07 10.16
N ASP A 73 6.66 -6.49 10.21
CA ASP A 73 7.29 -6.90 11.46
C ASP A 73 7.53 -5.63 12.28
N PRO A 74 7.05 -5.55 13.54
CA PRO A 74 7.27 -4.40 14.41
C PRO A 74 8.76 -4.08 14.58
N LYS A 75 9.59 -5.14 14.58
CA LYS A 75 11.05 -5.02 14.63
C LYS A 75 11.63 -4.36 13.39
N ILE A 76 10.99 -4.51 12.21
CA ILE A 76 11.44 -3.90 10.95
C ILE A 76 10.93 -2.47 10.83
N SER A 77 9.75 -2.15 11.38
CA SER A 77 9.20 -0.79 11.30
C SER A 77 9.93 0.21 12.19
N ASN A 78 10.59 -0.26 13.26
CA ASN A 78 11.28 0.59 14.25
C ASN A 78 12.81 0.39 14.24
N ILE A 79 13.40 0.02 13.11
CA ILE A 79 14.86 -0.07 12.99
C ILE A 79 15.47 1.33 12.88
N THR A 80 16.68 1.48 13.43
CA THR A 80 17.48 2.68 13.22
C THR A 80 17.97 2.76 11.77
N PHE A 81 18.39 3.96 11.33
CA PHE A 81 19.00 4.13 10.01
C PHE A 81 20.24 3.22 9.83
N LEU A 82 21.03 3.06 10.89
CA LEU A 82 22.23 2.21 10.88
C LEU A 82 21.86 0.74 10.66
N GLU A 83 20.90 0.20 11.40
CA GLU A 83 20.42 -1.17 11.21
C GLU A 83 19.78 -1.39 9.82
N TYR A 84 19.03 -0.40 9.33
CA TYR A 84 18.44 -0.45 8.00
C TYR A 84 19.51 -0.49 6.90
N SER A 85 20.52 0.37 6.99
CA SER A 85 21.57 0.50 6.00
C SER A 85 22.49 -0.74 5.97
N GLN A 86 22.82 -1.31 7.13
CA GLN A 86 23.53 -2.59 7.21
C GLN A 86 22.77 -3.72 6.49
N ARG A 87 21.47 -3.89 6.79
CA ARG A 87 20.62 -4.87 6.09
C ARG A 87 20.54 -4.61 4.59
N CYS A 88 20.53 -3.35 4.17
CA CYS A 88 20.53 -3.00 2.76
C CYS A 88 21.82 -3.47 2.08
N LEU A 89 22.98 -3.29 2.74
CA LEU A 89 24.27 -3.76 2.24
C LEU A 89 24.37 -5.28 2.17
N GLU A 90 23.84 -6.00 3.14
CA GLU A 90 23.79 -7.47 3.09
C GLU A 90 23.01 -7.98 1.87
N LYS A 91 21.89 -7.33 1.55
CA LYS A 91 21.06 -7.71 0.40
C LYS A 91 21.66 -7.30 -0.94
N THR A 92 22.22 -6.10 -1.01
CA THR A 92 22.77 -5.53 -2.26
C THR A 92 24.18 -6.03 -2.56
N GLY A 93 24.96 -6.37 -1.53
CA GLY A 93 26.34 -6.85 -1.64
C GLY A 93 26.51 -8.10 -2.50
N VAL A 94 25.46 -8.92 -2.64
CA VAL A 94 25.45 -10.10 -3.53
C VAL A 94 25.59 -9.71 -5.01
N ASN A 95 25.14 -8.51 -5.39
CA ASN A 95 25.09 -8.06 -6.79
C ASN A 95 26.08 -6.94 -7.12
N VAL A 96 26.85 -6.47 -6.13
CA VAL A 96 27.69 -5.28 -6.24
C VAL A 96 29.17 -5.66 -6.17
N LYS A 97 30.00 -4.98 -6.97
CA LYS A 97 31.45 -5.15 -6.93
C LYS A 97 31.99 -4.86 -5.54
N GLU A 98 32.96 -5.66 -5.10
CA GLU A 98 33.53 -5.63 -3.76
C GLU A 98 33.99 -4.23 -3.31
N LYS A 99 34.67 -3.48 -4.19
CA LYS A 99 35.13 -2.11 -3.90
C LYS A 99 33.97 -1.15 -3.55
N THR A 100 32.84 -1.29 -4.23
CA THR A 100 31.67 -0.45 -3.97
C THR A 100 31.03 -0.83 -2.64
N SER A 101 30.95 -2.14 -2.34
CA SER A 101 30.47 -2.64 -1.04
C SER A 101 31.35 -2.15 0.11
N GLN A 102 32.67 -2.14 -0.05
CA GLN A 102 33.62 -1.63 0.94
C GLN A 102 33.45 -0.12 1.18
N ARG A 103 33.31 0.68 0.12
CA ARG A 103 33.05 2.13 0.24
C ARG A 103 31.78 2.43 1.02
N LEU A 104 30.71 1.70 0.75
CA LEU A 104 29.44 1.92 1.44
C LEU A 104 29.52 1.52 2.93
N LYS A 105 30.23 0.43 3.26
CA LYS A 105 30.50 0.06 4.67
C LYS A 105 31.24 1.18 5.41
N HIS A 106 32.32 1.69 4.82
CA HIS A 106 33.08 2.79 5.41
C HIS A 106 32.24 4.07 5.61
N CYS A 107 31.30 4.36 4.71
CA CYS A 107 30.38 5.49 4.90
C CYS A 107 29.44 5.29 6.11
N LEU A 108 29.10 4.05 6.45
CA LEU A 108 28.26 3.76 7.62
C LEU A 108 29.04 3.80 8.93
N ASP A 109 30.32 3.42 8.92
CA ASP A 109 31.18 3.43 10.11
C ASP A 109 31.49 4.86 10.61
N GLY A 110 31.28 5.87 9.76
CA GLY A 110 31.51 7.29 10.08
C GLY A 110 30.28 8.07 10.56
N LEU A 111 29.14 7.41 10.78
CA LEU A 111 27.89 7.99 11.31
C LEU A 111 27.73 7.74 12.80
#